data_AF-A0A0Q6S032-F1
#
_entry.id   AF-A0A0Q6S032-F1
#
_cell.length_a   1.000
_cell.length_b   1.000
_cell.length_c   1.000
_cell.angle_alpha   90.00
_cell.angle_beta   90.00
_cell.angle_gamma   90.00
#
_symmetry.space_group_name_H-M   'P 1'
#
loop_
_entity.id
_entity.type
_entity.pdbx_description
1 polymer ?
#
loop_
_entity_poly.entity_id
_entity_poly.type
_entity_poly.pdbx_seq_one_letter_code
_entity_poly.pdbx_strand_id
1 'polypeptide(L)'
;MAAALLLSGCAHHKAAERADYWRSETASHLPAGTSLDVAEKFFTDRGLQLVCCVNNGTGFKRYAVEHDVAQSVITHYDVAILVDTTPEKRVSKVTVEQWGVGL
;
A
#
# COMPACT_ATOMS: atom_id res chain seq x y z
N MET A 1 4.16 -6.03 -32.43
CA MET A 1 4.37 -6.74 -31.13
C MET A 1 5.32 -6.01 -30.17
N ALA A 2 6.31 -5.23 -30.64
CA ALA A 2 7.21 -4.47 -29.75
C ALA A 2 6.51 -3.35 -28.93
N ALA A 3 5.51 -2.66 -29.50
CA ALA A 3 4.81 -1.57 -28.83
C ALA A 3 4.00 -2.02 -27.59
N ALA A 4 3.42 -3.23 -27.61
CA ALA A 4 2.64 -3.76 -26.50
C ALA A 4 3.53 -4.11 -25.28
N LEU A 5 4.75 -4.60 -25.52
CA LEU A 5 5.74 -4.90 -24.47
C LEU A 5 6.32 -3.64 -23.84
N LEU A 6 6.52 -2.58 -24.64
CA LEU A 6 6.98 -1.28 -24.12
C LEU A 6 5.90 -0.59 -23.26
N LEU A 7 4.63 -0.68 -23.67
CA LEU A 7 3.51 -0.06 -22.94
C LEU A 7 3.21 -0.78 -21.61
N SER A 8 3.32 -2.10 -21.55
CA SER A 8 3.17 -2.85 -20.28
C SER A 8 4.35 -2.60 -19.33
N GLY A 9 5.57 -2.48 -19.85
CA GLY A 9 6.75 -2.10 -19.07
C GLY A 9 6.61 -0.71 -18.41
N CYS A 10 6.07 0.27 -19.14
CA CYS A 10 5.81 1.61 -18.59
C CYS A 10 4.77 1.61 -17.46
N ALA A 11 3.68 0.84 -17.60
CA ALA A 11 2.65 0.74 -16.57
C ALA A 11 3.21 0.09 -15.29
N HIS A 12 4.01 -0.96 -15.44
CA HIS A 12 4.65 -1.63 -14.30
C HIS A 12 5.65 -0.72 -13.59
N HIS A 13 6.45 0.05 -14.34
CA HIS A 13 7.41 0.99 -13.76
C HIS A 13 6.73 2.11 -12.97
N LYS A 14 5.64 2.70 -13.50
CA LYS A 14 4.85 3.71 -12.78
C LYS A 14 4.25 3.17 -11.47
N ALA A 15 3.72 1.95 -11.50
CA ALA A 15 3.22 1.30 -10.30
C ALA A 15 4.34 1.05 -9.28
N ALA A 16 5.54 0.68 -9.73
CA ALA A 16 6.71 0.52 -8.87
C ALA A 16 7.17 1.84 -8.24
N GLU A 17 7.24 2.93 -9.01
CA GLU A 17 7.52 4.28 -8.48
C GLU A 17 6.50 4.67 -7.41
N ARG A 18 5.23 4.34 -7.62
CA ARG A 18 4.19 4.63 -6.63
C ARG A 18 4.31 3.79 -5.37
N ALA A 19 4.68 2.52 -5.50
CA ALA A 19 5.01 1.68 -4.35
C ALA A 19 6.22 2.22 -3.59
N ASP A 20 7.26 2.71 -4.28
CA ASP A 20 8.44 3.31 -3.66
C ASP A 20 8.12 4.62 -2.92
N TYR A 21 7.25 5.45 -3.48
CA TYR A 21 6.69 6.60 -2.77
C TYR A 21 6.09 6.18 -1.43
N TRP A 22 5.22 5.16 -1.41
CA TRP A 22 4.60 4.71 -0.17
C TRP A 22 5.58 4.08 0.80
N ARG A 23 6.60 3.36 0.31
CA ARG A 23 7.69 2.84 1.17
C ARG A 23 8.41 3.99 1.87
N SER A 24 8.75 5.05 1.14
CA SER A 24 9.43 6.22 1.69
C SER A 24 8.56 6.99 2.69
N GLU A 25 7.30 7.26 2.32
CA GLU A 25 6.36 8.02 3.14
C GLU A 25 6.03 7.29 4.45
N THR A 26 5.77 5.98 4.38
CA THR A 26 5.44 5.19 5.58
C THR A 26 6.66 4.97 6.46
N ALA A 27 7.87 4.79 5.90
CA ALA A 27 9.09 4.67 6.71
C ALA A 27 9.40 5.96 7.48
N SER A 28 9.10 7.13 6.90
CA SER A 28 9.36 8.43 7.51
C SER A 28 8.29 8.85 8.53
N HIS A 29 7.02 8.52 8.29
CA HIS A 29 5.90 9.02 9.11
C HIS A 29 5.23 7.97 9.99
N LEU A 30 5.42 6.68 9.71
CA LEU A 30 4.84 5.57 10.46
C LEU A 30 5.91 4.60 11.00
N PRO A 31 6.92 5.06 11.75
CA PRO A 31 7.88 4.16 12.39
C PRO A 31 7.18 3.23 13.39
N ALA A 32 7.84 2.12 13.73
CA ALA A 32 7.35 1.22 14.78
C ALA A 32 7.11 1.97 16.09
N GLY A 33 5.98 1.68 16.75
CA GLY A 33 5.51 2.38 17.96
C GLY A 33 4.57 3.56 17.68
N THR A 34 4.40 3.97 16.42
CA THR A 34 3.37 4.95 16.03
C THR A 34 2.00 4.46 16.48
N SER A 35 1.18 5.34 17.06
CA SER A 35 -0.16 4.95 17.49
C SER A 35 -1.11 4.79 16.30
N LEU A 36 -2.10 3.91 16.46
CA LEU A 36 -3.04 3.61 15.39
C LEU A 36 -3.81 4.84 14.90
N ASP A 37 -4.21 5.75 15.79
CA ASP A 37 -4.89 7.01 15.46
C ASP A 37 -4.04 7.90 14.55
N VAL A 38 -2.72 7.96 14.79
CA VAL A 38 -1.78 8.69 13.94
C VAL A 38 -1.68 8.01 12.57
N ALA A 39 -1.65 6.68 12.53
CA ALA A 39 -1.64 5.94 11.27
C ALA A 39 -2.93 6.15 10.47
N GLU A 40 -4.10 6.06 11.11
CA GLU A 40 -5.40 6.31 10.49
C GLU A 40 -5.48 7.74 9.95
N LYS A 41 -5.00 8.73 10.71
CA LYS A 41 -4.93 10.11 10.25
C LYS A 41 -3.98 10.28 9.07
N PHE A 42 -2.79 9.66 9.11
CA PHE A 42 -1.81 9.73 8.03
C PHE A 42 -2.37 9.26 6.68
N PHE A 43 -3.13 8.16 6.67
CA PHE A 43 -3.79 7.65 5.46
C PHE A 43 -4.98 8.51 5.06
N THR A 44 -5.81 8.92 6.02
CA THR A 44 -7.00 9.75 5.77
C THR A 44 -6.63 11.11 5.16
N ASP A 45 -5.58 11.75 5.67
CA ASP A 45 -5.06 13.03 5.14
C ASP A 45 -4.53 12.89 3.69
N ARG A 46 -4.24 11.66 3.25
CA ARG A 46 -3.82 11.31 1.88
C ARG A 46 -4.96 10.69 1.06
N GLY A 47 -6.19 10.74 1.54
CA GLY A 47 -7.38 10.23 0.85
C GLY A 47 -7.52 8.71 0.85
N LEU A 48 -6.76 7.99 1.68
CA LEU A 48 -6.86 6.55 1.84
C LEU A 48 -7.57 6.18 3.14
N GLN A 49 -8.27 5.04 3.13
CA GLN A 49 -8.87 4.49 4.34
C GLN A 49 -8.02 3.32 4.85
N LEU A 50 -7.67 3.35 6.13
CA LEU A 50 -7.04 2.22 6.81
C LEU A 50 -8.11 1.27 7.34
N VAL A 51 -8.29 0.13 6.68
CA VAL A 51 -9.32 -0.87 6.99
C VAL A 51 -8.73 -1.98 7.86
N CYS A 52 -9.50 -2.47 8.85
CA CYS A 52 -9.11 -3.60 9.68
C CYS A 52 -9.49 -4.94 9.03
N CYS A 53 -8.60 -5.92 9.06
CA CYS A 53 -8.75 -7.11 8.21
C CYS A 53 -8.79 -8.40 9.04
N VAL A 54 -7.79 -8.64 9.90
CA VAL A 54 -7.65 -9.90 10.64
C VAL A 54 -6.92 -9.69 11.97
N ASN A 55 -7.43 -10.29 13.05
CA ASN A 55 -6.72 -10.49 14.32
C ASN A 55 -6.05 -11.87 14.29
N ASN A 56 -4.72 -11.94 14.42
CA ASN A 56 -3.97 -13.20 14.42
C ASN A 56 -3.48 -13.60 15.84
N GLY A 57 -4.05 -13.01 16.90
CA GLY A 57 -3.71 -13.29 18.29
C GLY A 57 -2.47 -12.55 18.80
N THR A 58 -1.58 -12.10 17.91
CA THR A 58 -0.41 -11.28 18.25
C THR A 58 -0.57 -9.81 17.83
N GLY A 59 -1.70 -9.46 17.24
CA GLY A 59 -1.97 -8.14 16.72
C GLY A 59 -3.12 -8.10 15.71
N PHE A 60 -3.30 -6.94 15.09
CA PHE A 60 -4.22 -6.74 13.99
C PHE A 60 -3.47 -6.34 12.73
N LYS A 61 -3.80 -6.97 11.61
CA LYS A 61 -3.41 -6.49 10.29
C LYS A 61 -4.47 -5.52 9.79
N ARG A 62 -4.00 -4.37 9.32
CA ARG A 62 -4.80 -3.36 8.63
C ARG A 62 -4.23 -3.15 7.23
N TYR A 63 -5.06 -2.72 6.29
CA TYR A 63 -4.60 -2.34 4.96
C TYR A 63 -5.19 -1.00 4.53
N ALA A 64 -4.43 -0.27 3.72
CA ALA A 64 -4.93 0.79 2.87
C ALA A 64 -4.56 0.43 1.43
N VAL A 65 -5.44 0.72 0.46
CA VAL A 65 -5.17 0.44 -0.95
C VAL A 65 -5.31 1.73 -1.73
N GLU A 66 -4.28 2.07 -2.49
CA GLU A 66 -4.38 3.08 -3.54
C GLU A 66 -4.67 2.36 -4.86
N HIS A 67 -5.84 2.60 -5.42
CA HIS A 67 -6.31 1.96 -6.64
C HIS A 67 -5.83 2.68 -7.90
N ASP A 68 -5.74 1.94 -8.99
CA ASP A 68 -5.52 2.46 -10.35
C ASP A 68 -4.25 3.35 -10.49
N VAL A 69 -3.17 3.00 -9.78
CA VAL A 69 -1.91 3.75 -9.82
C VAL A 69 -1.22 3.71 -11.20
N ALA A 70 -1.50 2.65 -11.97
CA ALA A 70 -1.12 2.54 -13.37
C ALA A 70 -2.03 1.55 -14.08
N GLN A 71 -2.14 1.69 -15.40
CA GLN A 71 -2.94 0.79 -16.23
C GLN A 71 -2.15 0.41 -17.48
N SER A 72 -2.21 -0.87 -17.83
CA SER A 72 -1.88 -1.41 -19.15
C SER A 72 -3.16 -1.84 -19.86
N VAL A 73 -3.05 -2.30 -21.12
CA VAL A 73 -4.21 -2.71 -21.93
C VAL A 73 -5.07 -3.79 -21.26
N ILE A 74 -4.50 -4.63 -20.38
CA ILE A 74 -5.19 -5.78 -19.76
C ILE A 74 -5.06 -5.84 -18.24
N THR A 75 -4.32 -4.92 -17.62
CA THR A 75 -3.98 -4.98 -16.18
C THR A 75 -4.05 -3.60 -15.57
N HIS A 76 -4.78 -3.50 -14.47
CA HIS A 76 -4.75 -2.37 -13.54
C HIS A 76 -3.77 -2.68 -12.42
N TYR A 77 -3.02 -1.68 -12.00
CA TYR A 77 -2.10 -1.82 -10.88
C TYR A 77 -2.61 -1.01 -9.71
N ASP A 78 -2.65 -1.67 -8.56
CA ASP A 78 -2.94 -1.08 -7.26
C ASP A 78 -1.69 -1.16 -6.38
N VAL A 79 -1.66 -0.33 -5.34
CA VAL A 79 -0.66 -0.43 -4.27
C VAL A 79 -1.37 -0.71 -2.95
N ALA A 80 -1.07 -1.86 -2.35
CA ALA A 80 -1.57 -2.24 -1.04
C ALA A 80 -0.52 -1.92 0.03
N ILE A 81 -0.96 -1.24 1.08
CA ILE A 81 -0.13 -0.83 2.21
C ILE A 81 -0.65 -1.57 3.43
N LEU A 82 0.09 -2.57 3.87
CA LEU A 82 -0.23 -3.42 5.01
C LEU A 82 0.41 -2.83 6.27
N VAL A 83 -0.40 -2.61 7.29
CA VAL A 83 0.01 -2.08 8.59
C VAL A 83 -0.27 -3.13 9.65
N ASP A 84 0.79 -3.77 10.13
CA ASP A 84 0.72 -4.66 11.28
C ASP A 84 0.69 -3.81 12.55
N THR A 85 -0.21 -4.15 13.47
CA THR A 85 -0.34 -3.44 14.74
C THR A 85 -0.35 -4.42 15.92
N THR A 86 0.21 -4.00 17.05
CA THR A 86 0.17 -4.76 18.30
C THR A 86 -1.21 -4.68 18.97
N PRO A 87 -1.50 -5.52 19.98
CA PRO A 87 -2.74 -5.44 20.76
C PRO A 87 -2.96 -4.07 21.42
N GLU A 88 -1.89 -3.35 21.73
CA GLU A 88 -1.90 -1.99 22.30
C GLU A 88 -2.17 -0.89 21.25
N LYS A 89 -2.59 -1.27 20.04
CA LYS A 89 -2.91 -0.36 18.92
C LYS A 89 -1.70 0.49 18.51
N ARG A 90 -0.53 -0.13 18.42
CA ARG A 90 0.71 0.48 17.95
C ARG A 90 1.17 -0.17 16.66
N VAL A 91 1.65 0.60 15.70
CA VAL A 91 2.28 0.08 14.47
C VAL A 91 3.49 -0.75 14.86
N SER A 92 3.55 -2.00 14.41
CA SER A 92 4.73 -2.87 14.58
C SER A 92 5.55 -2.93 13.29
N LYS A 93 4.87 -2.97 12.13
CA LYS A 93 5.51 -3.04 10.82
C LYS A 93 4.57 -2.48 9.75
N VAL A 94 5.15 -1.85 8.73
CA VAL A 94 4.45 -1.49 7.49
C VAL A 94 5.09 -2.22 6.32
N THR A 95 4.28 -2.76 5.43
CA THR A 95 4.71 -3.45 4.20
C THR A 95 3.95 -2.86 3.02
N VAL A 96 4.64 -2.58 1.91
CA VAL A 96 4.04 -2.01 0.71
C VAL A 96 4.21 -2.99 -0.45
N GLU A 97 3.08 -3.40 -1.01
CA GLU A 97 2.97 -4.36 -2.09
C GLU A 97 2.32 -3.73 -3.31
N GLN A 98 2.81 -4.11 -4.49
CA GLN A 98 2.20 -3.77 -5.76
C GLN A 98 1.35 -4.95 -6.21
N TRP A 99 0.08 -4.71 -6.51
CA TRP A 99 -0.86 -5.73 -6.97
C TRP A 99 -1.25 -5.44 -8.42
N GLY A 100 -1.05 -6.42 -9.31
CA GLY A 100 -1.58 -6.37 -10.67
C GLY A 100 -2.93 -7.10 -10.71
N VAL A 101 -4.00 -6.38 -11.00
CA VAL A 101 -5.35 -6.92 -11.16
C VAL A 101 -5.71 -6.85 -12.65
N GLY A 102 -5.73 -8.00 -13.31
CA GLY A 102 -5.99 -8.12 -14.74
C GLY A 102 -6.74 -9.40 -15.09
N LEU A 103 -7.29 -9.44 -16.30
CA LEU A 103 -7.97 -10.62 -16.87
C LEU A 103 -6.98 -11.71 -17.30
#